data_AF-A0A2V8TBG1-F1
#
_entry.id   AF-A0A2V8TBG1-F1
#
_cell.length_a   1.000
_cell.length_b   1.000
_cell.length_c   1.000
_cell.angle_alpha   90.00
_cell.angle_beta   90.00
_cell.angle_gamma   90.00
#
_symmetry.space_group_name_H-M   'P 1'
#
loop_
_entity.id
_entity.type
_entity.pdbx_description
1 polymer ?
#
loop_
_entity_poly.entity_id
_entity_poly.type
_entity_poly.pdbx_seq_one_letter_code
_entity_poly.pdbx_strand_id
1 'polypeptide(L)'
;MWEQPPDGDAAVPDACGQGPLRALEGCAAAHGGRLAAGEGETGLRIGPGLCRRVVDGLLTGMHERETSHHELLLAFAERALVERAHAAAAAAGYLTHEFGDRCLILEDHPDPRRRDTPSPGRDA
;
A
#
# COMPACT_ATOMS: atom_id res chain seq x y z
N MET A 1 15.26 11.22 -14.70
CA MET A 1 14.94 10.45 -15.92
C MET A 1 14.90 9.00 -15.48
N TRP A 2 13.71 8.43 -15.32
CA TRP A 2 13.54 7.04 -14.89
C TRP A 2 13.48 6.18 -16.16
N GLU A 3 14.48 5.31 -16.35
CA GLU A 3 14.51 4.36 -17.46
C GLU A 3 13.71 3.10 -17.08
N GLN A 4 12.84 2.64 -18.00
CA GLN A 4 12.09 1.41 -17.81
C GLN A 4 13.02 0.18 -17.95
N PRO A 5 12.88 -0.84 -17.09
CA PRO A 5 13.65 -2.07 -17.23
C PRO A 5 13.31 -2.80 -18.55
N PRO A 6 14.30 -3.44 -19.19
CA PRO A 6 14.20 -3.92 -20.57
C PRO A 6 13.37 -5.19 -20.78
N ASP A 7 12.90 -5.86 -19.72
CA ASP A 7 12.13 -7.08 -19.82
C ASP A 7 10.79 -6.89 -19.10
N GLY A 8 9.69 -7.33 -19.73
CA GLY A 8 8.30 -7.14 -19.31
C GLY A 8 7.90 -7.80 -17.98
N ASP A 9 8.84 -8.02 -17.07
CA ASP A 9 8.58 -8.14 -15.66
C ASP A 9 8.21 -6.74 -15.17
N ALA A 10 6.91 -6.44 -15.20
CA ALA A 10 6.40 -5.15 -14.78
C ALA A 10 6.72 -4.96 -13.30
N ALA A 11 7.87 -4.34 -13.01
CA ALA A 11 8.31 -4.03 -11.66
C ALA A 11 7.12 -3.47 -10.89
N VAL A 12 6.69 -4.24 -9.89
CA VAL A 12 5.47 -3.91 -9.17
C VAL A 12 5.82 -2.78 -8.20
N PRO A 13 5.16 -1.62 -8.29
CA PRO A 13 5.57 -0.46 -7.51
C PRO A 13 5.31 -0.65 -6.03
N ASP A 14 6.35 -0.44 -5.21
CA ASP A 14 6.19 -0.20 -3.78
C ASP A 14 5.66 1.23 -3.54
N ALA A 15 4.71 1.38 -2.62
CA ALA A 15 4.20 2.70 -2.26
C ALA A 15 4.93 3.27 -1.04
N CYS A 16 5.39 4.52 -1.17
CA CYS A 16 5.92 5.32 -0.07
C CYS A 16 4.79 6.15 0.57
N GLY A 17 4.10 5.58 1.56
CA GLY A 17 3.01 6.24 2.28
C GLY A 17 1.64 6.27 1.57
N GLN A 18 0.65 6.90 2.22
CA GLN A 18 -0.77 6.83 1.85
C GLN A 18 -1.11 7.48 0.50
N GLY A 19 -0.46 8.61 0.18
CA GLY A 19 -0.76 9.40 -1.03
C GLY A 19 -0.44 8.63 -2.33
N PRO A 20 0.81 8.19 -2.52
CA PRO A 20 1.20 7.37 -3.67
C PRO A 20 0.39 6.09 -3.78
N LEU A 21 0.10 5.41 -2.66
CA LEU A 21 -0.75 4.23 -2.66
C LEU A 21 -2.14 4.52 -3.23
N ARG A 22 -2.81 5.58 -2.73
CA ARG A 22 -4.14 5.98 -3.22
C ARG A 22 -4.12 6.31 -4.71
N ALA A 23 -3.09 7.02 -5.17
CA ALA A 23 -2.96 7.41 -6.57
C ALA A 23 -2.79 6.17 -7.47
N LEU A 24 -1.88 5.25 -7.13
CA LEU A 24 -1.60 4.06 -7.92
C LEU A 24 -2.78 3.11 -7.94
N GLU A 25 -3.33 2.76 -6.78
CA GLU A 25 -4.48 1.85 -6.68
C GLU A 25 -5.76 2.48 -7.24
N GLY A 26 -5.93 3.81 -7.10
CA GLY A 26 -7.02 4.55 -7.71
C GLY A 26 -6.94 4.55 -9.24
N CYS A 27 -5.76 4.80 -9.81
CA CYS A 27 -5.51 4.71 -11.23
C CYS A 27 -5.83 3.30 -11.75
N ALA A 28 -5.29 2.27 -11.08
CA ALA A 28 -5.53 0.87 -11.44
C ALA A 28 -7.03 0.51 -11.35
N ALA A 29 -7.74 0.97 -10.32
CA ALA A 29 -9.16 0.74 -10.19
C ALA A 29 -9.98 1.37 -11.33
N ALA A 30 -9.58 2.54 -11.83
CA ALA A 30 -10.24 3.22 -12.95
C ALA A 30 -9.91 2.63 -14.33
N HIS A 31 -8.76 1.95 -14.48
CA HIS A 31 -8.24 1.46 -15.76
C HIS A 31 -8.11 -0.07 -15.81
N GLY A 32 -8.98 -0.80 -15.10
CA GLY A 32 -9.06 -2.26 -15.18
C GLY A 32 -7.79 -2.98 -14.73
N GLY A 33 -7.19 -2.54 -13.62
CA GLY A 33 -5.99 -3.14 -13.04
C GLY A 33 -4.66 -2.68 -13.65
N ARG A 34 -4.69 -1.65 -14.52
CA ARG A 34 -3.49 -1.14 -15.21
C ARG A 34 -3.20 0.30 -14.82
N LEU A 35 -1.93 0.67 -14.84
CA LEU A 35 -1.52 2.07 -14.69
C LEU A 35 -1.58 2.76 -16.05
N ALA A 36 -2.11 3.98 -16.05
CA ALA A 36 -2.11 4.89 -17.18
C ALA A 36 -1.39 6.19 -16.79
N ALA A 37 -0.53 6.69 -17.67
CA ALA A 37 0.11 7.97 -17.46
C ALA A 37 -0.91 9.11 -17.61
N GLY A 38 -0.87 10.07 -16.69
CA GLY A 38 -1.76 11.23 -16.74
C GLY A 38 -2.07 11.76 -15.33
N GLU A 39 -2.92 12.76 -15.32
CA GLU A 39 -3.48 13.34 -14.10
C GLU A 39 -4.85 12.71 -13.81
N GLY A 40 -5.20 12.62 -12.53
CA GLY A 40 -6.48 12.08 -12.12
C GLY A 40 -6.69 12.26 -10.62
N GLU A 41 -7.96 12.22 -10.22
CA GLU A 41 -8.36 12.27 -8.83
C GLU A 41 -8.87 10.90 -8.37
N THR A 42 -8.73 10.61 -7.08
CA THR A 42 -9.21 9.36 -6.50
C THR A 42 -9.85 9.56 -5.13
N GLY A 43 -11.11 9.13 -5.02
CA GLY A 43 -11.82 8.98 -3.75
C GLY A 43 -11.46 7.69 -3.01
N LEU A 44 -10.55 6.86 -3.53
CA LEU A 44 -10.22 5.57 -2.96
C LEU A 44 -9.75 5.72 -1.51
N ARG A 45 -10.47 5.07 -0.60
CA ARG A 45 -10.10 4.97 0.81
C ARG A 45 -9.31 3.69 1.03
N ILE A 46 -8.16 3.84 1.68
CA ILE A 46 -7.30 2.73 2.06
C ILE A 46 -7.76 2.21 3.42
N GLY A 47 -7.85 0.90 3.56
CA GLY A 47 -8.21 0.26 4.81
C GLY A 47 -8.29 -1.26 4.70
N PRO A 48 -8.72 -1.93 5.78
CA PRO A 48 -8.96 -3.37 5.77
C PRO A 48 -9.92 -3.75 4.64
N GLY A 49 -9.56 -4.80 3.89
CA GLY A 49 -10.37 -5.30 2.77
C GLY A 49 -10.17 -4.55 1.44
N LEU A 50 -9.25 -3.58 1.38
CA LEU A 50 -8.80 -3.04 0.09
C LEU A 50 -8.26 -4.18 -0.78
N CYS A 51 -8.85 -4.35 -1.97
CA CYS A 51 -8.29 -5.22 -2.99
C CYS A 51 -7.18 -4.47 -3.72
N ARG A 52 -5.94 -4.60 -3.23
CA ARG A 52 -4.74 -4.09 -3.92
C ARG A 52 -4.59 -4.76 -5.28
N ARG A 53 -4.22 -3.98 -6.30
CA ARG A 53 -4.11 -4.39 -7.72
C ARG A 53 -2.68 -4.28 -8.24
N VAL A 54 -1.96 -3.27 -7.80
CA VAL A 54 -0.67 -2.89 -8.41
C VAL A 54 0.41 -2.58 -7.38
N VAL A 55 0.08 -2.44 -6.10
CA VAL A 55 1.08 -2.23 -5.04
C VAL A 55 1.21 -3.49 -4.18
N ASP A 56 2.40 -4.09 -4.21
CA ASP A 56 2.70 -5.32 -3.46
C ASP A 56 3.25 -5.02 -2.06
N GLY A 57 4.08 -3.97 -1.96
CA GLY A 57 4.73 -3.57 -0.71
C GLY A 57 4.39 -2.15 -0.27
N LEU A 58 4.54 -1.92 1.03
CA LEU A 58 4.34 -0.63 1.66
C LEU A 58 5.58 -0.23 2.46
N LEU A 59 6.17 0.91 2.10
CA LEU A 59 7.16 1.60 2.91
C LEU A 59 6.52 2.83 3.54
N THR A 60 6.56 2.93 4.87
CA THR A 60 5.88 4.02 5.57
C THR A 60 6.55 4.38 6.90
N GLY A 61 6.16 5.49 7.52
CA GLY A 61 6.65 5.87 8.85
C GLY A 61 6.08 4.99 9.96
N MET A 62 6.79 4.91 11.09
CA MET A 62 6.24 4.34 12.32
C MET A 62 5.35 5.37 13.02
N HIS A 63 4.09 5.02 13.26
CA HIS A 63 3.12 5.88 13.95
C HIS A 63 2.52 5.18 15.17
N GLU A 64 2.08 5.98 16.15
CA GLU A 64 1.36 5.48 17.31
C GLU A 64 -0.01 4.88 16.90
N ARG A 65 -0.47 3.89 17.69
CA ARG A 65 -1.81 3.31 17.56
C ARG A 65 -2.82 4.45 17.73
N GLU A 66 -3.82 4.51 16.85
CA GLU A 66 -4.95 5.49 16.80
C GLU A 66 -4.92 6.53 15.67
N THR A 67 -3.89 6.51 14.81
CA THR A 67 -3.91 7.36 13.60
C THR A 67 -4.53 6.62 12.41
N SER A 68 -5.08 7.35 11.43
CA SER A 68 -5.52 6.83 10.11
C SER A 68 -4.44 6.01 9.38
N HIS A 69 -3.20 6.11 9.84
CA HIS A 69 -2.07 5.30 9.44
C HIS A 69 -2.20 3.82 9.81
N HIS A 70 -2.89 3.50 10.90
CA HIS A 70 -3.10 2.11 11.28
C HIS A 70 -3.99 1.39 10.26
N GLU A 71 -4.96 2.07 9.65
CA GLU A 71 -5.82 1.46 8.62
C GLU A 71 -5.03 1.12 7.34
N LEU A 72 -4.02 1.92 7.00
CA LEU A 72 -3.10 1.65 5.90
C LEU A 72 -2.37 0.33 6.11
N LEU A 73 -1.76 0.12 7.27
CA LEU A 73 -1.02 -1.12 7.57
C LEU A 73 -1.93 -2.36 7.48
N LEU A 74 -3.20 -2.20 7.87
CA LEU A 74 -4.19 -3.26 7.78
C LEU A 74 -4.68 -3.58 6.36
N ALA A 75 -4.35 -2.75 5.37
CA ALA A 75 -4.53 -3.07 3.97
C ALA A 75 -3.47 -4.05 3.44
N PHE A 76 -2.36 -4.21 4.17
CA PHE A 76 -1.23 -5.05 3.79
C PHE A 76 -1.02 -6.26 4.72
N ALA A 77 -1.35 -6.13 6.00
CA ALA A 77 -1.09 -7.18 6.98
C ALA A 77 -2.26 -7.35 7.95
N GLU A 78 -2.39 -8.57 8.49
CA GLU A 78 -3.36 -8.84 9.54
C GLU A 78 -3.11 -7.99 10.78
N ARG A 79 -4.20 -7.58 11.45
CA ARG A 79 -4.13 -6.79 12.68
C ARG A 79 -3.18 -7.38 13.71
N ALA A 80 -3.30 -8.68 14.00
CA ALA A 80 -2.46 -9.32 15.00
C ALA A 80 -0.95 -9.23 14.67
N LEU A 81 -0.58 -9.28 13.39
CA LEU A 81 0.81 -9.16 12.96
C LEU A 81 1.32 -7.72 13.15
N VAL A 82 0.57 -6.73 12.66
CA VAL A 82 0.88 -5.30 12.82
C VAL A 82 1.06 -4.98 14.31
N GLU A 83 0.14 -5.46 15.14
CA GLU A 83 0.14 -5.21 16.56
C GLU A 83 1.35 -5.80 17.30
N ARG A 84 1.78 -7.01 16.93
CA ARG A 84 3.02 -7.62 17.46
C ARG A 84 4.27 -6.87 16.99
N ALA A 85 4.32 -6.48 15.72
CA ALA A 85 5.46 -5.76 15.17
C ALA A 85 5.65 -4.39 15.87
N HIS A 86 4.57 -3.65 16.09
CA HIS A 86 4.62 -2.40 16.85
C HIS A 86 5.07 -2.59 18.30
N ALA A 87 4.59 -3.64 18.98
CA ALA A 87 5.03 -3.93 20.35
C ALA A 87 6.53 -4.27 20.41
N ALA A 88 7.03 -5.04 19.44
CA ALA A 88 8.45 -5.37 19.34
C ALA A 88 9.31 -4.13 19.04
N ALA A 89 8.87 -3.27 18.11
CA ALA A 89 9.55 -2.03 17.77
C ALA A 89 9.63 -1.07 18.98
N ALA A 90 8.53 -0.94 19.73
CA ALA A 90 8.50 -0.15 20.96
C ALA A 90 9.48 -0.70 22.01
N ALA A 91 9.51 -2.03 22.22
CA ALA A 91 10.45 -2.67 23.14
C ALA A 91 11.93 -2.50 22.71
N ALA A 92 12.18 -2.35 21.42
CA ALA A 92 13.51 -2.11 20.84
C ALA A 92 13.89 -0.61 20.78
N GLY A 93 13.01 0.31 21.18
CA GLY A 93 13.29 1.75 21.21
C GLY A 93 13.20 2.45 19.85
N TYR A 94 12.42 1.92 18.91
CA TYR A 94 12.20 2.55 17.61
C TYR A 94 11.47 3.90 17.78
N LEU A 95 11.86 4.87 16.97
CA LEU A 95 11.33 6.22 16.94
C LEU A 95 10.08 6.31 16.06
N THR A 96 9.10 7.11 16.46
CA THR A 96 7.85 7.34 15.74
C THR A 96 7.79 8.75 15.13
N HIS A 97 6.67 9.08 14.46
CA HIS A 97 6.40 10.37 13.81
C HIS A 97 7.23 10.61 12.53
N GLU A 98 7.21 11.83 11.99
CA GLU A 98 7.64 12.11 10.61
C GLU A 98 9.13 11.82 10.34
N PHE A 99 9.96 12.00 11.37
CA PHE A 99 11.41 11.74 11.36
C PHE A 99 11.82 10.48 12.12
N GLY A 100 10.85 9.68 12.54
CA GLY A 100 11.12 8.40 13.18
C GLY A 100 11.56 7.33 12.20
N ASP A 101 11.59 6.10 12.70
CA ASP A 101 11.91 4.92 11.91
C ASP A 101 10.83 4.61 10.87
N ARG A 102 11.19 3.73 9.94
CA ARG A 102 10.32 3.28 8.85
C ARG A 102 9.89 1.82 9.04
N CYS A 103 8.67 1.53 8.62
CA CYS A 103 8.10 0.20 8.52
C CYS A 103 8.05 -0.21 7.04
N LEU A 104 8.57 -1.39 6.74
CA LEU A 104 8.42 -2.03 5.44
C LEU A 104 7.55 -3.27 5.61
N ILE A 105 6.45 -3.35 4.86
CA ILE A 105 5.62 -4.55 4.74
C ILE A 105 5.74 -5.04 3.30
N LEU A 106 6.15 -6.29 3.14
CA LEU A 106 6.23 -6.98 1.86
C LEU A 106 5.28 -8.18 1.86
N GLU A 107 4.65 -8.45 0.72
CA GLU A 107 4.05 -9.76 0.50
C GLU A 107 5.15 -10.80 0.23
N ASP A 108 5.03 -11.97 0.86
CA ASP A 108 5.95 -13.09 0.66
C ASP A 108 5.78 -13.73 -0.74
N HIS A 109 4.60 -13.54 -1.35
CA HIS A 109 4.32 -13.95 -2.72
C HIS A 109 3.26 -13.04 -3.38
N PRO A 110 3.64 -12.17 -4.33
CA PRO A 110 2.69 -11.32 -5.02
C PRO A 110 1.72 -12.17 -5.85
N ASP A 111 0.41 -12.00 -5.68
CA ASP A 111 -0.59 -12.75 -6.47
C ASP A 111 -0.86 -12.03 -7.81
N PRO A 112 -0.39 -12.57 -8.95
CA PRO A 112 -0.52 -11.93 -10.25
C PRO A 112 -1.98 -11.78 -10.70
N ARG A 113 -2.92 -12.56 -10.13
CA ARG A 113 -4.34 -12.56 -10.51
C ARG A 113 -5.12 -11.39 -9.89
N ARG A 114 -4.54 -10.66 -8.93
CA ARG A 114 -5.20 -9.51 -8.28
C ARG A 114 -5.57 -8.39 -9.27
N ARG A 115 -4.84 -8.28 -10.37
CA ARG A 115 -5.07 -7.26 -11.41
C ARG A 115 -6.43 -7.42 -12.10
N ASP A 116 -6.89 -8.67 -12.24
CA ASP A 116 -8.09 -9.02 -13.00
C ASP A 116 -9.38 -9.01 -12.16
N THR A 117 -9.26 -8.92 -10.83
CA THR A 117 -10.42 -8.90 -9.93
C THR A 117 -11.25 -7.64 -10.15
N PRO A 118 -12.55 -7.71 -10.49
CA PRO A 118 -13.38 -6.53 -10.66
C PRO A 118 -13.44 -5.71 -9.36
N SER A 119 -13.43 -4.38 -9.46
CA SER A 119 -13.63 -3.55 -8.27
C SER A 119 -15.01 -3.87 -7.70
N PRO A 120 -15.16 -4.11 -6.39
CA PRO A 120 -16.50 -4.14 -5.82
C PRO A 120 -17.14 -2.79 -6.13
N GLY A 121 -18.20 -2.80 -6.93
CA GLY A 121 -18.98 -1.61 -7.24
C GLY A 121 -19.41 -1.01 -5.91
N ARG A 122 -19.02 0.22 -5.63
CA ARG A 122 -19.56 0.96 -4.49
C ARG A 122 -20.79 1.71 -4.98
N ASP A 123 -21.96 1.26 -4.52
CA ASP A 123 -23.09 2.16 -4.37
C ASP A 123 -22.67 3.35 -3.49
N ALA A 124 -23.22 4.51 -3.87
CA ALA A 124 -22.91 5.85 -3.39
C ALA A 124 -23.12 6.07 -1.88
#